data_AF-A0A922VGB8-F1
#
_entry.id   AF-A0A922VGB8-F1
#
_cell.length_a   1.000
_cell.length_b   1.000
_cell.length_c   1.000
_cell.angle_alpha   90.00
_cell.angle_beta   90.00
_cell.angle_gamma   90.00
#
_symmetry.space_group_name_H-M   'P 1'
#
loop_
_entity.id
_entity.type
_entity.pdbx_description
1 polymer ?
#
loop_
_entity_poly.entity_id
_entity_poly.type
_entity_poly.pdbx_seq_one_letter_code
_entity_poly.pdbx_strand_id
1 'polypeptide(L)'
;MLHLTKVAFGTQSIDTLAAWIEERSAQGALFLTTRYLPKRHAEIAGQGSLFWIFKHQLVARSPILAFDEAEAGRVAIRLASPLIAVHPSPKRAHQGWRYLEAAAAPAD
;
A
#
# COMPACT_ATOMS: atom_id res chain seq x y z
N MET A 1 0.60 -15.97 2.17
CA MET A 1 0.00 -14.64 1.99
C MET A 1 1.09 -13.68 1.53
N LEU A 2 0.82 -12.87 0.51
CA LEU A 2 1.80 -11.97 -0.10
C LEU A 2 1.35 -10.53 0.02
N HIS A 3 2.29 -9.62 0.25
CA HIS A 3 2.05 -8.20 0.43
C HIS A 3 2.91 -7.37 -0.53
N LEU A 4 2.64 -6.08 -0.60
CA LEU A 4 3.46 -5.09 -1.28
C LEU A 4 4.03 -4.10 -0.28
N THR A 5 5.15 -3.49 -0.62
CA THR A 5 5.70 -2.32 0.08
C THR A 5 5.81 -1.15 -0.88
N LYS A 6 5.54 0.06 -0.40
CA LYS A 6 5.69 1.30 -1.16
C LYS A 6 6.08 2.44 -0.23
N VAL A 7 6.91 3.35 -0.72
CA VAL A 7 7.24 4.59 0.02
C VAL A 7 6.03 5.51 0.05
N ALA A 8 5.68 6.01 1.24
CA ALA A 8 4.72 7.10 1.42
C ALA A 8 5.37 8.42 0.94
N PHE A 9 5.46 8.56 -0.39
CA PHE A 9 6.14 9.68 -1.01
C PHE A 9 5.31 10.96 -0.83
N GLY A 10 5.97 12.06 -0.43
CA GLY A 10 5.32 13.36 -0.24
C GLY A 10 4.57 13.54 1.08
N THR A 11 4.44 12.49 1.91
CA THR A 11 3.85 12.63 3.26
C THR A 11 4.90 13.08 4.26
N GLN A 12 4.55 14.04 5.11
CA GLN A 12 5.45 14.61 6.13
C GLN A 12 5.37 13.88 7.47
N SER A 13 4.26 13.19 7.74
CA SER A 13 4.04 12.33 8.90
C SER A 13 3.10 11.17 8.54
N ILE A 14 2.97 10.22 9.48
CA ILE A 14 1.98 9.13 9.40
C ILE A 14 0.55 9.71 9.45
N ASP A 15 0.32 10.75 10.24
CA ASP A 15 -0.99 11.41 10.34
C ASP A 15 -1.41 12.04 9.00
N THR A 16 -0.48 12.65 8.27
CA THR A 16 -0.76 13.17 6.92
C THR A 16 -1.11 12.04 5.95
N LEU A 17 -0.46 10.89 6.07
CA LEU A 17 -0.80 9.70 5.26
C LEU A 17 -2.20 9.18 5.60
N ALA A 18 -2.53 9.10 6.89
CA ALA A 18 -3.85 8.66 7.36
C ALA A 18 -4.95 9.61 6.86
N ALA A 19 -4.77 10.92 7.04
CA ALA A 19 -5.71 11.93 6.55
C ALA A 19 -5.91 11.85 5.03
N TRP A 20 -4.83 11.66 4.27
CA TRP A 20 -4.91 11.49 2.82
C TRP A 20 -5.70 10.22 2.41
N ILE A 21 -5.52 9.11 3.14
CA ILE A 21 -6.28 7.86 2.93
C ILE A 21 -7.77 8.07 3.22
N GLU A 22 -8.09 8.72 4.33
CA GLU A 22 -9.46 9.01 4.73
C GLU A 22 -10.15 9.94 3.73
N GLU A 23 -9.51 11.03 3.34
CA GLU A 23 -10.04 11.99 2.37
C GLU A 23 -10.36 11.31 1.03
N ARG A 24 -9.42 10.51 0.51
CA ARG A 24 -9.59 9.77 -0.75
C ARG A 24 -10.66 8.71 -0.65
N SER A 25 -10.78 8.04 0.49
CA SER A 25 -11.84 7.07 0.73
C SER A 25 -13.21 7.75 0.78
N ALA A 26 -13.32 8.93 1.38
CA ALA A 26 -14.57 9.69 1.46
C ALA A 26 -15.04 10.18 0.08
N GLN A 27 -14.11 10.40 -0.87
CA GLN A 27 -14.41 10.75 -2.26
C GLN A 27 -14.83 9.54 -3.11
N GLY A 28 -14.90 8.34 -2.53
CA GLY A 28 -15.50 7.14 -3.14
C GLY A 28 -14.56 5.96 -3.25
N ALA A 29 -13.40 6.13 -3.89
CA ALA A 29 -12.45 5.02 -4.09
C ALA A 29 -11.00 5.44 -3.82
N LEU A 30 -10.40 4.82 -2.81
CA LEU A 30 -8.96 4.88 -2.57
C LEU A 30 -8.25 3.88 -3.48
N PHE A 31 -7.51 4.38 -4.46
CA PHE A 31 -6.63 3.56 -5.29
C PHE A 31 -5.32 4.27 -5.59
N LEU A 32 -4.29 3.47 -5.85
CA LEU A 32 -3.02 3.93 -6.38
C LEU A 32 -2.88 3.46 -7.82
N THR A 33 -2.37 4.30 -8.71
CA THR A 33 -2.07 3.86 -10.08
C THR A 33 -0.62 3.39 -10.21
N THR A 34 -0.44 2.24 -10.86
CA THR A 34 0.87 1.71 -11.24
C THR A 34 0.92 1.45 -12.74
N ARG A 35 2.12 1.41 -13.31
CA ARG A 35 2.32 1.19 -14.75
C ARG A 35 2.06 -0.26 -15.15
N TYR A 36 2.37 -1.20 -14.26
CA TYR A 36 2.28 -2.63 -14.56
C TYR A 36 1.58 -3.37 -13.43
N LEU A 37 0.72 -4.32 -13.80
CA LEU A 37 0.11 -5.26 -12.87
C LEU A 37 1.21 -6.12 -12.22
N PRO A 38 1.23 -6.27 -10.89
CA PRO A 38 2.15 -7.19 -10.24
C PRO A 38 1.95 -8.61 -10.78
N LYS A 39 3.02 -9.29 -11.20
CA LYS A 39 2.94 -10.66 -11.72
C LYS A 39 2.23 -11.64 -10.78
N ARG A 40 2.35 -11.44 -9.46
CA ARG A 40 1.74 -12.25 -8.40
C ARG A 40 0.49 -11.57 -7.81
N HIS A 41 -0.21 -10.72 -8.57
CA HIS A 41 -1.37 -9.96 -8.08
C HIS A 41 -2.48 -10.87 -7.51
N ALA A 42 -2.67 -12.06 -8.10
CA ALA A 42 -3.67 -13.03 -7.65
C ALA A 42 -3.43 -13.55 -6.22
N GLU A 43 -2.18 -13.59 -5.76
CA GLU A 43 -1.83 -13.96 -4.38
C GLU A 43 -2.06 -12.82 -3.36
N ILE A 44 -2.34 -11.61 -3.87
CA ILE A 44 -2.44 -10.37 -3.09
C ILE A 44 -3.87 -9.85 -3.08
N ALA A 45 -4.61 -9.98 -4.18
CA ALA A 45 -5.97 -9.45 -4.30
C ALA A 45 -6.90 -10.04 -3.21
N GLY A 46 -7.48 -9.17 -2.39
CA GLY A 46 -8.40 -9.53 -1.31
C GLY A 46 -7.77 -10.22 -0.09
N GLN A 47 -6.46 -10.48 -0.12
CA GLN A 47 -5.75 -11.22 0.93
C GLN A 47 -4.55 -10.45 1.48
N GLY A 48 -3.87 -9.72 0.61
CA GLY A 48 -2.65 -8.99 0.90
C GLY A 48 -2.88 -7.56 1.38
N SER A 49 -1.78 -6.85 1.59
CA SER A 49 -1.79 -5.44 2.00
C SER A 49 -0.65 -4.70 1.35
N LEU A 50 -0.81 -3.38 1.22
CA LEU A 50 0.24 -2.46 0.87
C LEU A 50 0.81 -1.86 2.16
N PHE A 51 2.06 -2.17 2.46
CA PHE A 51 2.79 -1.60 3.58
C PHE A 51 3.51 -0.31 3.17
N TRP A 52 3.39 0.69 4.01
CA TRP A 52 3.92 2.02 3.81
C TRP A 52 5.29 2.17 4.46
N ILE A 53 6.27 2.56 3.65
CA ILE A 53 7.61 2.91 4.12
C ILE A 53 7.66 4.41 4.35
N PHE A 54 7.96 4.80 5.59
CA PHE A 54 8.24 6.17 6.00
C PHE A 54 9.55 6.20 6.77
N LYS A 55 10.46 7.13 6.44
CA LYS A 55 11.81 7.25 7.06
C LYS A 55 12.53 5.90 7.22
N HIS A 56 12.53 5.09 6.17
CA HIS A 56 13.18 3.77 6.12
C HIS A 56 12.60 2.73 7.12
N GLN A 57 11.33 2.88 7.50
CA GLN A 57 10.60 1.94 8.33
C GLN A 57 9.23 1.62 7.72
N LEU A 58 8.77 0.38 7.87
CA LEU A 58 7.35 0.04 7.70
C LEU A 58 6.63 0.56 8.92
N VAL A 59 5.60 1.38 8.72
CA VAL A 59 4.91 2.08 9.81
C VAL A 59 3.40 1.87 9.81
N ALA A 60 2.85 1.50 8.67
CA ALA A 60 1.43 1.22 8.53
C ALA A 60 1.16 0.35 7.28
N ARG A 61 -0.05 -0.17 7.16
CA ARG A 61 -0.54 -0.89 6.00
C ARG A 61 -1.95 -0.47 5.59
N SER A 62 -2.25 -0.68 4.32
CA SER A 62 -3.61 -0.60 3.77
C SER A 62 -3.94 -1.94 3.11
N PRO A 63 -5.01 -2.63 3.52
CA PRO A 63 -5.46 -3.86 2.84
C PRO A 63 -5.67 -3.64 1.35
N ILE A 64 -5.22 -4.58 0.51
CA ILE A 64 -5.42 -4.51 -0.95
C ILE A 64 -6.71 -5.27 -1.28
N LEU A 65 -7.72 -4.55 -1.77
CA LEU A 65 -9.02 -5.12 -2.08
C LEU A 65 -9.00 -5.82 -3.44
N ALA A 66 -8.49 -5.14 -4.46
CA ALA A 66 -8.47 -5.63 -5.83
C ALA A 66 -7.44 -4.88 -6.67
N PHE A 67 -7.20 -5.40 -7.88
CA PHE A 67 -6.46 -4.71 -8.93
C PHE A 67 -7.42 -4.49 -10.11
N ASP A 68 -7.63 -3.23 -10.49
CA ASP A 68 -8.51 -2.84 -11.59
C ASP A 68 -7.72 -2.18 -12.71
N GLU A 69 -8.34 -2.01 -13.88
CA GLU A 69 -7.81 -1.15 -14.92
C GLU A 69 -7.99 0.33 -14.55
N ALA A 70 -6.98 1.14 -14.85
CA ALA A 70 -7.03 2.60 -14.72
C ALA A 70 -6.81 3.26 -16.09
N GLU A 71 -7.09 4.55 -16.17
CA GLU A 71 -6.91 5.34 -17.38
C GLU A 71 -5.48 5.25 -17.94
N ALA A 72 -5.36 5.45 -19.25
CA ALA A 72 -4.09 5.43 -20.00
C ALA A 72 -3.30 4.11 -19.88
N GLY A 73 -4.00 2.98 -19.80
CA GLY A 73 -3.38 1.64 -19.75
C GLY A 73 -2.62 1.37 -18.44
N ARG A 74 -3.02 2.05 -17.36
CA ARG A 74 -2.45 1.86 -16.03
C ARG A 74 -3.28 0.84 -15.26
N VAL A 75 -2.77 0.45 -14.10
CA VAL A 75 -3.46 -0.46 -13.17
C VAL A 75 -3.76 0.29 -11.87
N ALA A 76 -4.99 0.20 -11.40
CA ALA A 76 -5.42 0.69 -10.10
C ALA A 76 -5.22 -0.40 -9.05
N ILE A 77 -4.51 -0.10 -7.96
CA ILE A 77 -4.45 -0.93 -6.76
C ILE A 77 -5.50 -0.36 -5.80
N ARG A 78 -6.64 -1.03 -5.64
CA ARG A 78 -7.67 -0.60 -4.69
C ARG A 78 -7.23 -0.92 -3.27
N LEU A 79 -7.32 0.08 -2.41
CA LEU A 79 -6.95 -0.05 -1.00
C LEU A 79 -8.17 0.16 -0.11
N ALA A 80 -8.18 -0.51 1.03
CA ALA A 80 -9.13 -0.25 2.09
C ALA A 80 -8.68 0.94 2.95
N SER A 81 -9.67 1.57 3.58
CA SER A 81 -9.55 2.59 4.63
C SER A 81 -10.21 2.02 5.91
N PRO A 82 -9.74 2.37 7.12
CA PRO A 82 -8.66 3.30 7.44
C PRO A 82 -7.26 2.70 7.26
N LEU A 83 -6.24 3.55 7.39
CA LEU A 83 -4.86 3.11 7.51
C LEU A 83 -4.68 2.31 8.81
N ILE A 84 -4.03 1.16 8.74
CA ILE A 84 -3.76 0.29 9.90
C ILE A 84 -2.31 0.49 10.31
N ALA A 85 -2.07 0.97 11.53
CA ALA A 85 -0.72 1.07 12.08
C ALA A 85 -0.10 -0.34 12.21
N VAL A 86 1.22 -0.41 12.10
CA VAL A 86 1.97 -1.66 12.34
C VAL A 86 3.17 -1.38 13.22
N HIS A 87 3.68 -2.40 13.89
CA HIS A 87 4.93 -2.33 14.63
C HIS A 87 6.07 -1.83 13.72
N PRO A 88 6.73 -0.70 14.05
CA PRO A 88 7.77 -0.14 13.21
C PRO A 88 8.91 -1.12 12.95
N SER A 89 9.14 -1.43 11.67
CA SER A 89 10.15 -2.41 11.26
C SER A 89 11.09 -1.84 10.19
N PRO A 90 12.41 -2.01 10.31
CA PRO A 90 13.36 -1.47 9.34
C PRO A 90 13.08 -1.94 7.91
N LYS A 91 12.93 -0.99 6.98
CA LYS A 91 12.77 -1.26 5.55
C LYS A 91 13.27 -0.10 4.71
N ARG A 92 14.32 -0.34 3.92
CA ARG A 92 14.90 0.69 3.04
C ARG A 92 13.87 1.20 2.04
N ALA A 93 13.81 2.52 1.89
CA ALA A 93 13.02 3.17 0.84
C ALA A 93 13.45 2.70 -0.56
N HIS A 94 12.48 2.61 -1.46
CA HIS A 94 12.71 2.18 -2.84
C HIS A 94 11.71 2.85 -3.78
N GLN A 95 12.01 2.81 -5.07
CA GLN A 95 11.12 3.34 -6.11
C GLN A 95 10.08 2.28 -6.51
N GLY A 96 8.83 2.70 -6.61
CA GLY A 96 7.74 1.84 -7.07
C GLY A 96 7.14 1.01 -5.93
N TRP A 97 6.94 -0.28 -6.19
CA TRP A 97 6.46 -1.25 -5.22
C TRP A 97 7.35 -2.50 -5.26
N ARG A 98 7.42 -3.21 -4.14
CA ARG A 98 8.13 -4.50 -4.05
C ARG A 98 7.33 -5.50 -3.23
N TYR A 99 7.48 -6.78 -3.55
CA TYR A 99 6.88 -7.84 -2.76
C TYR A 99 7.41 -7.87 -1.33
N LEU A 100 6.53 -8.26 -0.42
CA LEU A 100 6.80 -8.50 0.98
C LEU A 100 6.13 -9.83 1.36
N GLU A 101 6.95 -10.82 1.66
CA GLU A 101 6.46 -12.12 2.14
C GLU A 101 5.85 -11.97 3.53
N ALA A 102 4.80 -12.74 3.84
CA ALA A 102 4.10 -12.67 5.13
C ALA A 102 5.03 -12.81 6.35
N ALA A 103 6.05 -13.68 6.27
CA ALA A 103 7.02 -13.86 7.35
C ALA A 103 7.86 -12.62 7.66
N ALA A 104 7.94 -11.65 6.73
CA ALA A 104 8.66 -10.40 6.89
C ALA A 104 7.72 -9.21 7.16
N ALA A 105 6.40 -9.43 7.17
CA ALA A 105 5.42 -8.40 7.48
C ALA A 105 5.38 -8.17 8.99
N PRO A 106 5.51 -6.91 9.47
CA PRO A 106 5.30 -6.60 10.88
C PRO A 106 3.84 -6.86 11.28
N ALA A 107 3.63 -7.20 12.54
CA ALA A 107 2.30 -7.26 13.13
C ALA A 107 1.71 -5.85 13.30
N ASP A 108 0.38 -5.78 13.37
CA ASP A 108 -0.39 -4.55 13.58
C ASP A 108 -0.13 -3.95 14.96
#